data_AF-A0A957YXH8-F1
#
_entry.id   AF-A0A957YXH8-F1
#
_cell.length_a   1.000
_cell.length_b   1.000
_cell.length_c   1.000
_cell.angle_alpha   90.00
_cell.angle_beta   90.00
_cell.angle_gamma   90.00
#
_symmetry.space_group_name_H-M   'P 1'
#
loop_
_entity.id
_entity.type
_entity.pdbx_description
1 polymer ?
#
loop_
_entity_poly.entity_id
_entity_poly.type
_entity_poly.pdbx_seq_one_letter_code
_entity_poly.pdbx_strand_id
1 'polypeptide(L)'
;MQVAINAQLLSQTASYRGAGVSNYSRHLLKAMGGMAQEAPHLALTAYVNVPDFTVEGVQFMRSRLPLQQPLARIVWEQSCFPLALQRQGADVVHGLV
;
A
#
# COMPACT_ATOMS: atom_id res chain seq x y z
N MET A 1 -4.85 -16.07 -4.30
CA MET A 1 -4.48 -15.45 -3.02
C MET A 1 -4.49 -13.94 -3.18
N GLN A 2 -5.37 -13.28 -2.44
CA GLN A 2 -5.56 -11.85 -2.39
C GLN A 2 -4.64 -11.25 -1.33
N VAL A 3 -3.59 -10.54 -1.75
CA VAL A 3 -2.65 -9.90 -0.81
C VAL A 3 -2.91 -8.40 -0.80
N ALA A 4 -3.18 -7.88 0.40
CA ALA A 4 -3.32 -6.47 0.65
C ALA A 4 -2.03 -5.90 1.26
N ILE A 5 -1.53 -4.80 0.70
CA ILE A 5 -0.32 -4.13 1.15
C ILE A 5 -0.72 -2.73 1.62
N ASN A 6 -0.61 -2.45 2.92
CA ASN A 6 -0.77 -1.11 3.45
C ASN A 6 0.52 -0.33 3.19
N ALA A 7 0.51 0.57 2.20
CA ALA A 7 1.64 1.40 1.79
C ALA A 7 1.30 2.91 1.93
N GLN A 8 0.47 3.27 2.90
CA GLN A 8 0.01 4.66 3.10
C GLN A 8 1.13 5.64 3.47
N LEU A 9 2.28 5.12 3.93
CA LEU A 9 3.48 5.89 4.22
C LEU A 9 4.40 6.09 3.01
N LEU A 10 4.07 5.51 1.85
CA LEU A 10 4.74 5.85 0.61
C LEU A 10 4.53 7.34 0.34
N SER A 11 5.64 8.06 0.18
CA SER A 11 5.65 9.50 -0.01
C SER A 11 6.49 9.89 -1.22
N GLN A 12 6.06 10.93 -1.93
CA GLN A 12 6.82 11.56 -3.00
C GLN A 12 7.63 12.77 -2.51
N THR A 13 7.40 13.26 -1.28
CA THR A 13 8.16 14.37 -0.73
C THR A 13 9.52 13.89 -0.22
N ALA A 14 10.60 14.49 -0.72
CA ALA A 14 11.95 14.23 -0.23
C ALA A 14 12.15 14.85 1.16
N SER A 15 11.84 14.09 2.22
CA SER A 15 12.21 14.45 3.59
C SER A 15 13.03 13.33 4.21
N TYR A 16 14.08 13.70 4.96
CA TYR A 16 15.03 12.76 5.59
C TYR A 16 14.33 11.68 6.43
N ARG A 17 13.23 12.03 7.10
CA ARG A 17 12.47 11.13 7.99
C ARG A 17 11.57 10.13 7.24
N GLY A 18 11.32 10.34 5.93
CA GLY A 18 10.47 9.48 5.10
C GLY A 18 11.22 8.65 4.04
N ALA A 19 12.51 8.90 3.83
CA ALA A 19 13.27 8.28 2.75
C ALA A 19 13.38 6.75 2.89
N GLY A 20 13.57 6.23 4.11
CA GLY A 20 13.73 4.78 4.34
C GLY A 20 12.47 3.99 4.01
N VAL A 21 11.39 4.22 4.75
CA VAL A 21 10.11 3.50 4.57
C VAL A 21 9.52 3.74 3.18
N SER A 22 9.58 4.98 2.65
CA SER A 22 9.04 5.26 1.32
C SER A 22 9.81 4.52 0.21
N ASN A 23 11.15 4.51 0.27
CA ASN A 23 11.95 3.77 -0.71
C ASN A 23 11.75 2.26 -0.57
N TYR A 24 11.72 1.74 0.67
CA TYR A 24 11.42 0.33 0.91
C TYR A 24 10.07 -0.06 0.30
N SER A 25 9.01 0.71 0.60
CA SER A 25 7.66 0.49 0.05
C SER A 25 7.69 0.48 -1.48
N ARG A 26 8.40 1.42 -2.09
CA ARG A 26 8.53 1.52 -3.55
C ARG A 26 9.23 0.31 -4.16
N HIS A 27 10.34 -0.12 -3.57
CA HIS A 27 11.11 -1.26 -4.08
C HIS A 27 10.39 -2.58 -3.84
N LEU A 28 9.75 -2.74 -2.69
CA LEU A 28 8.92 -3.91 -2.39
C LEU A 28 7.77 -4.03 -3.39
N LEU A 29 7.01 -2.95 -3.64
CA LEU A 29 5.90 -2.98 -4.59
C LEU A 29 6.37 -3.29 -6.01
N LYS A 30 7.52 -2.77 -6.43
CA LYS A 30 8.15 -3.11 -7.72
C LYS A 30 8.51 -4.59 -7.81
N ALA A 31 9.21 -5.12 -6.81
CA ALA A 31 9.63 -6.52 -6.79
C ALA A 31 8.43 -7.48 -6.77
N MET A 32 7.46 -7.21 -5.90
CA MET A 32 6.25 -8.02 -5.79
C MET A 32 5.36 -7.93 -7.05
N GLY A 33 5.26 -6.73 -7.66
CA GLY A 33 4.54 -6.55 -8.93
C GLY A 33 5.09 -7.43 -10.04
N GLY A 34 6.42 -7.46 -10.21
CA GLY A 34 7.08 -8.37 -11.15
C GLY A 34 6.78 -9.85 -10.86
N MET A 35 6.85 -10.26 -9.59
CA MET A 35 6.50 -11.64 -9.19
C MET A 35 5.04 -11.98 -9.49
N ALA A 36 4.10 -11.05 -9.28
CA ALA A 36 2.68 -11.27 -9.53
C ALA A 36 2.36 -11.43 -11.02
N GLN A 37 3.14 -10.82 -11.92
CA GLN A 37 2.99 -11.03 -13.36
C GLN A 37 3.32 -12.49 -13.76
N GLU A 38 4.25 -13.13 -13.06
CA GLU A 38 4.66 -14.52 -13.30
C GLU A 38 3.81 -15.54 -12.51
N ALA A 39 3.05 -15.08 -11.52
CA ALA A 39 2.26 -15.92 -10.61
C ALA A 39 0.75 -15.62 -10.71
N PRO A 40 0.00 -16.26 -11.63
CA PRO A 40 -1.40 -15.92 -11.91
C PRO A 40 -2.38 -16.17 -10.75
N HIS A 41 -1.94 -16.92 -9.73
CA HIS A 41 -2.71 -17.15 -8.51
C HIS A 41 -2.53 -16.05 -7.47
N LEU A 42 -1.61 -15.11 -7.69
CA LEU A 42 -1.30 -14.01 -6.78
C LEU A 42 -1.91 -12.71 -7.30
N ALA A 43 -2.78 -12.09 -6.51
CA ALA A 43 -3.35 -10.79 -6.81
C ALA A 43 -2.97 -9.80 -5.73
N LEU A 44 -2.28 -8.73 -6.11
CA LEU A 44 -1.75 -7.72 -5.21
C LEU A 44 -2.59 -6.45 -5.26
N THR A 45 -2.97 -5.94 -4.09
CA THR A 45 -3.58 -4.61 -3.96
C THR A 45 -2.80 -3.78 -2.95
N ALA A 46 -2.30 -2.62 -3.38
CA ALA A 46 -1.60 -1.67 -2.54
C ALA A 46 -2.52 -0.50 -2.17
N TYR A 47 -2.61 -0.20 -0.87
CA TYR A 47 -3.29 0.97 -0.33
C TYR A 47 -2.27 2.09 -0.18
N VAL A 48 -2.44 3.18 -0.95
CA VAL A 48 -1.46 4.26 -1.04
C VAL A 48 -2.12 5.63 -0.88
N ASN A 49 -1.32 6.60 -0.45
CA ASN A 49 -1.73 8.01 -0.29
C ASN A 49 -1.06 8.93 -1.33
N VAL A 50 -0.60 8.37 -2.45
CA VAL A 50 0.00 9.14 -3.54
C VAL A 50 -0.75 8.92 -4.84
N PRO A 51 -0.99 9.98 -5.62
CA PRO A 51 -1.78 9.87 -6.84
C PRO A 51 -1.03 9.12 -7.95
N ASP A 52 0.24 9.45 -8.18
CA ASP A 52 0.93 9.09 -9.43
C ASP A 52 1.86 7.87 -9.31
N PHE A 53 1.78 7.11 -8.21
CA PHE A 53 2.56 5.89 -8.10
C PHE A 53 1.82 4.70 -8.71
N THR A 54 2.47 4.01 -9.63
CA THR A 54 1.99 2.79 -10.28
C THR A 54 3.14 1.80 -10.44
N VAL A 55 2.79 0.52 -10.47
CA VAL A 55 3.67 -0.63 -10.75
C VAL A 55 2.80 -1.66 -11.46
N GLU A 56 3.32 -2.30 -12.50
CA GLU A 56 2.63 -3.42 -13.15
C GLU A 56 2.45 -4.60 -12.19
N GLY A 57 1.40 -5.40 -12.40
CA GLY A 57 1.08 -6.51 -11.50
C GLY A 57 0.51 -6.10 -10.13
N VAL A 58 0.29 -4.80 -9.88
CA VAL A 58 -0.29 -4.29 -8.61
C VAL A 58 -1.51 -3.42 -8.88
N GLN A 59 -2.63 -3.74 -8.24
CA GLN A 59 -3.79 -2.84 -8.17
C GLN A 59 -3.62 -1.80 -7.07
N PHE A 60 -4.09 -0.58 -7.28
CA PHE A 60 -3.89 0.52 -6.33
C PHE A 60 -5.20 1.09 -5.81
N MET A 61 -5.37 1.05 -4.48
CA MET A 61 -6.44 1.71 -3.76
C MET A 61 -5.92 3.03 -3.18
N ARG A 62 -6.36 4.15 -3.74
CA ARG A 62 -5.85 5.48 -3.40
C ARG A 62 -6.74 6.15 -2.37
N SER A 63 -6.15 6.52 -1.23
CA SER A 63 -6.83 7.37 -0.25
C SER A 63 -6.76 8.83 -0.68
N ARG A 64 -7.81 9.60 -0.40
CA ARG A 64 -7.85 11.07 -0.54
C ARG A 64 -7.69 11.78 0.81
N LEU A 65 -7.53 11.03 1.89
CA LEU A 65 -7.37 11.57 3.24
C LEU A 65 -5.93 12.04 3.47
N PRO A 66 -5.68 13.00 4.37
CA PRO A 66 -4.33 13.51 4.66
C PRO A 66 -3.52 12.52 5.51
N LEU A 67 -3.27 11.31 5.02
CA LEU A 67 -2.65 10.22 5.79
C LEU A 67 -1.15 10.41 6.06
N GLN A 68 -0.56 11.53 5.62
CA GLN A 68 0.74 11.97 6.12
C GLN A 68 0.64 12.40 7.60
N GLN A 69 -0.53 12.84 8.05
CA GLN A 69 -0.79 13.19 9.45
C GLN A 69 -1.00 11.91 10.27
N PRO A 70 -0.25 11.68 11.37
CA PRO A 70 -0.32 10.45 12.15
C PRO A 70 -1.72 10.12 12.66
N LEU A 71 -2.47 11.09 13.18
CA LEU A 71 -3.82 10.85 13.70
C LEU A 71 -4.80 10.44 12.61
N ALA A 72 -4.78 11.11 11.46
CA ALA A 72 -5.62 10.74 10.31
C ALA A 72 -5.31 9.31 9.83
N ARG A 73 -4.01 8.94 9.80
CA ARG A 73 -3.57 7.58 9.47
C ARG A 73 -4.04 6.55 10.48
N ILE A 74 -3.84 6.79 11.78
CA ILE A 74 -4.29 5.88 12.84
C ILE A 74 -5.80 5.66 12.73
N VAL A 75 -6.59 6.73 12.61
CA VAL A 75 -8.05 6.59 12.48
C VAL A 75 -8.40 5.76 11.24
N TRP A 76 -7.78 6.02 10.09
CA TRP A 76 -8.03 5.26 8.87
C TRP A 76 -7.65 3.79 8.99
N GLU A 77 -6.47 3.49 9.55
CA GLU A 77 -5.96 2.12 9.74
C GLU A 77 -6.80 1.32 10.73
N GLN A 78 -7.34 1.96 11.76
CA GLN A 78 -8.16 1.31 12.77
C GLN A 78 -9.65 1.22 12.42
N SER A 79 -10.12 1.91 11.36
CA SER A 79 -11.55 1.93 11.00
C SER A 79 -11.82 1.57 9.55
N CYS A 80 -11.28 2.33 8.59
CA CYS A 80 -11.54 2.13 7.17
C CYS A 80 -10.79 0.92 6.61
N PHE A 81 -9.53 0.70 7.04
CA PHE A 81 -8.69 -0.35 6.47
C PHE A 81 -9.24 -1.76 6.74
N PRO A 82 -9.69 -2.13 7.96
CA PRO A 82 -10.28 -3.46 8.21
C PRO A 82 -11.51 -3.72 7.33
N LEU A 83 -12.37 -2.71 7.14
CA LEU A 83 -13.53 -2.82 6.26
C LEU A 83 -13.13 -2.98 4.79
N ALA A 84 -12.07 -2.29 4.36
CA ALA A 84 -11.56 -2.43 3.00
C ALA A 84 -10.98 -3.82 2.76
N LEU A 85 -10.22 -4.37 3.72
CA LEU A 85 -9.67 -5.72 3.68
C LEU A 85 -10.77 -6.78 3.60
N GLN A 86 -11.82 -6.65 4.41
CA GLN A 86 -12.96 -7.56 4.39
C GLN A 86 -13.69 -7.51 3.04
N ARG A 87 -13.92 -6.31 2.48
CA ARG A 87 -14.57 -6.14 1.17
C ARG A 87 -13.73 -6.68 0.02
N GLN A 88 -12.41 -6.55 0.11
CA GLN A 88 -11.47 -7.10 -0.87
C GLN A 88 -11.38 -8.63 -0.79
N GLY A 89 -11.70 -9.22 0.37
CA GLY A 89 -11.46 -10.63 0.65
C GLY A 89 -9.96 -10.93 0.77
N ALA A 90 -9.22 -10.07 1.49
CA ALA A 90 -7.78 -10.24 1.65
C ALA A 90 -7.44 -11.50 2.46
N ASP A 91 -6.63 -12.38 1.88
CA ASP A 91 -6.10 -13.59 2.54
C ASP A 91 -4.87 -13.26 3.40
N VAL A 92 -4.07 -12.28 2.97
CA VAL A 92 -2.84 -11.83 3.64
C VAL A 92 -2.79 -10.31 3.65
N VAL A 93 -2.38 -9.76 4.79
CA VAL A 93 -2.16 -8.32 4.96
C VAL A 93 -0.70 -8.07 5.32
N HIS A 94 -0.04 -7.24 4.52
CA HIS A 94 1.31 -6.73 4.83
C HIS A 94 1.22 -5.26 5.22
N GLY A 95 1.50 -4.97 6.49
CA GLY A 95 1.55 -3.60 7.02
C GLY A 95 2.95 -3.01 6.90
N LEU A 96 3.12 -1.98 6.06
CA LEU A 96 4.36 -1.19 6.03
C LEU A 96 4.27 -0.13 7.14
N VAL A 97 5.20 -0.23 8.09
CA VAL A 97 5.28 0.58 9.33
C VAL A 97 5.36 2.08 9.12
#